data_AF-A0A9E4Z5X0-F1
#
_entry.id   AF-A0A9E4Z5X0-F1
#
_cell.length_a   1.000
_cell.length_b   1.000
_cell.length_c   1.000
_cell.angle_alpha   90.00
_cell.angle_beta   90.00
_cell.angle_gamma   90.00
#
_symmetry.space_group_name_H-M   'P 1'
#
loop_
_entity.id
_entity.type
_entity.pdbx_description
1 polymer ?
#
loop_
_entity_poly.entity_id
_entity_poly.type
_entity_poly.pdbx_seq_one_letter_code
_entity_poly.pdbx_strand_id
1 'polypeptide(L)'
;MPPQEDSSTSQSSPTSPFSEQELGTFQTLVDIVARLRAPGGCPWDREQTHDSLKRNLLEESYEVIEAIDQGDPTVLSEELGDLLVQIAFH
;
A
#
# COMPACT_ATOMS: atom_id res chain seq x y z
N MET A 1 0.45 -47.89 -4.83
CA MET A 1 1.35 -46.74 -4.69
C MET A 1 2.18 -46.63 -5.97
N PRO A 2 1.81 -45.74 -6.91
CA PRO A 2 2.66 -45.21 -7.97
C PRO A 2 3.19 -43.80 -7.58
N PRO A 3 4.16 -43.24 -8.33
CA PRO A 3 5.28 -42.48 -7.76
C PRO A 3 4.95 -41.03 -7.39
N GLN A 4 5.76 -40.50 -6.46
CA GLN A 4 5.80 -39.09 -6.11
C GLN A 4 6.43 -38.30 -7.25
N GLU A 5 5.74 -37.29 -7.77
CA GLU A 5 6.33 -36.30 -8.68
C GLU A 5 6.98 -35.20 -7.83
N ASP A 6 8.25 -34.96 -8.13
CA ASP A 6 9.15 -34.10 -7.38
C ASP A 6 8.69 -32.64 -7.37
N SER A 7 8.57 -32.10 -6.16
CA SER A 7 8.52 -30.68 -5.85
C SER A 7 9.76 -29.97 -6.39
N SER A 8 9.60 -29.11 -7.39
CA SER A 8 10.56 -28.04 -7.71
C SER A 8 9.89 -26.93 -8.54
N THR A 9 8.84 -26.33 -8.01
CA THR A 9 8.39 -25.01 -8.49
C THR A 9 9.28 -23.96 -7.83
N SER A 10 10.33 -23.55 -8.53
CA SER A 10 11.18 -22.42 -8.15
C SER A 10 10.33 -21.14 -8.19
N GLN A 11 9.84 -20.69 -7.04
CA GLN A 11 9.14 -19.42 -6.91
C GLN A 11 10.17 -18.30 -7.00
N SER A 12 10.33 -17.72 -8.19
CA SER A 12 11.02 -16.45 -8.34
C SER A 12 10.13 -15.37 -7.72
N SER A 13 10.57 -14.82 -6.59
CA SER A 13 9.90 -13.67 -5.98
C SER A 13 9.89 -12.50 -6.99
N PRO A 14 8.77 -11.77 -7.13
CA PRO A 14 8.72 -10.63 -8.03
C PRO A 14 9.71 -9.56 -7.54
N THR A 15 10.66 -9.19 -8.39
CA THR A 15 11.59 -8.09 -8.13
C THR A 15 10.81 -6.78 -8.17
N SER A 16 10.91 -5.96 -7.10
CA SER A 16 10.34 -4.62 -7.07
C SER A 16 10.91 -3.78 -8.22
N PRO A 17 10.10 -2.96 -8.91
CA PRO A 17 10.60 -2.07 -9.97
C PRO A 17 11.32 -0.83 -9.43
N PHE A 18 11.30 -0.60 -8.11
CA PHE A 18 11.88 0.58 -7.45
C PHE A 18 13.10 0.18 -6.62
N SER A 19 14.17 0.97 -6.71
CA SER A 19 15.33 0.91 -5.83
C SER A 19 15.03 1.48 -4.43
N GLU A 20 15.85 1.15 -3.43
CA GLU A 20 15.68 1.66 -2.06
C GLU A 20 15.72 3.19 -1.98
N GLN A 21 16.55 3.84 -2.80
CA GLN A 21 16.63 5.30 -2.85
C GLN A 21 15.36 5.95 -3.43
N GLU A 22 14.66 5.26 -4.32
CA GLU A 22 13.42 5.78 -4.94
C GLU A 22 12.24 5.71 -3.97
N LEU A 23 12.16 4.65 -3.15
CA LEU A 23 11.06 4.42 -2.20
C LEU A 23 10.85 5.55 -1.19
N GLY A 24 11.85 6.41 -0.95
CA GLY A 24 11.74 7.56 -0.05
C GLY A 24 11.04 8.79 -0.62
N THR A 25 10.60 8.78 -1.89
CA THR A 25 10.01 9.95 -2.54
C THR A 25 8.49 9.88 -2.63
N PHE A 26 7.83 11.04 -2.51
CA PHE A 26 6.39 11.14 -2.74
C PHE A 26 5.99 10.73 -4.16
N GLN A 27 6.85 11.01 -5.15
CA GLN A 27 6.60 10.60 -6.54
C GLN A 27 6.51 9.08 -6.66
N THR A 28 7.37 8.33 -5.95
CA THR A 28 7.32 6.87 -5.97
C THR A 28 6.04 6.33 -5.35
N LEU A 29 5.49 6.96 -4.30
CA LEU A 29 4.16 6.61 -3.79
C LEU A 29 3.07 6.81 -4.86
N VAL A 30 3.07 7.96 -5.54
CA VAL A 30 2.12 8.24 -6.63
C VAL A 30 2.24 7.20 -7.75
N ASP A 31 3.47 6.83 -8.13
CA ASP A 31 3.73 5.83 -9.17
C ASP A 31 3.27 4.43 -8.75
N ILE A 32 3.42 4.06 -7.47
CA ILE A 32 2.91 2.82 -6.90
C ILE A 32 1.39 2.78 -7.00
N VAL A 33 0.69 3.82 -6.53
CA VAL A 33 -0.79 3.88 -6.58
C VAL A 33 -1.27 3.87 -8.03
N ALA A 34 -0.61 4.60 -8.93
CA ALA A 34 -0.92 4.58 -10.36
C ALA A 34 -0.76 3.19 -10.97
N ARG A 35 0.30 2.46 -10.60
CA ARG A 35 0.52 1.07 -11.03
C ARG A 35 -0.54 0.12 -10.49
N LEU A 36 -0.92 0.25 -9.22
CA LEU A 36 -1.97 -0.55 -8.61
C LEU A 36 -3.33 -0.34 -9.31
N ARG A 37 -3.60 0.89 -9.78
CA ARG A 37 -4.84 1.26 -10.49
C ARG A 37 -4.80 1.09 -12.01
N ALA A 38 -3.66 0.72 -12.58
CA ALA A 38 -3.51 0.49 -14.01
C ALA A 38 -4.19 -0.82 -14.46
N PRO A 39 -4.51 -1.00 -15.76
CA PRO A 39 -4.93 -2.30 -16.29
C PRO A 39 -3.92 -3.40 -15.94
N GLY A 40 -4.40 -4.50 -15.34
CA GLY A 40 -3.54 -5.58 -14.84
C GLY A 40 -2.96 -5.34 -13.44
N GLY A 41 -3.26 -4.21 -12.81
CA GLY A 41 -3.01 -3.94 -11.39
C GLY A 41 -4.02 -4.64 -10.47
N CYS A 42 -4.02 -4.24 -9.20
CA CYS A 42 -4.89 -4.81 -8.17
C CYS A 42 -6.37 -4.53 -8.49
N PRO A 43 -7.25 -5.56 -8.58
CA PRO A 43 -8.66 -5.35 -8.89
C PRO A 43 -9.37 -4.43 -7.89
N TRP A 44 -9.07 -4.58 -6.60
CA TRP A 44 -9.71 -3.77 -5.55
C TRP A 44 -9.32 -2.30 -5.63
N ASP A 45 -8.01 -1.99 -5.81
CA ASP A 45 -7.52 -0.60 -5.92
C ASP A 45 -8.14 0.11 -7.14
N ARG A 46 -8.33 -0.62 -8.24
CA ARG A 46 -8.93 -0.11 -9.47
C ARG A 46 -10.40 0.27 -9.32
N GLU A 47 -11.14 -0.47 -8.51
CA GLU A 47 -12.57 -0.26 -8.29
C GLU A 47 -12.85 0.90 -7.32
N GLN A 48 -11.83 1.43 -6.64
CA GLN A 48 -12.00 2.53 -5.69
C GLN A 48 -12.40 3.84 -6.37
N THR A 49 -13.30 4.56 -5.72
CA THR A 49 -13.79 5.89 -6.08
C THR A 49 -13.61 6.82 -4.88
N HIS A 50 -13.67 8.14 -5.09
CA HIS A 50 -13.62 9.07 -3.95
C HIS A 50 -14.68 8.74 -2.89
N ASP A 51 -15.87 8.28 -3.30
CA ASP A 51 -16.95 7.92 -2.39
C ASP A 51 -16.67 6.65 -1.58
N SER A 52 -16.06 5.62 -2.19
CA SER A 52 -15.73 4.37 -1.48
C SER A 52 -14.58 4.57 -0.49
N LEU A 53 -13.66 5.49 -0.80
CA LEU A 53 -12.48 5.79 0.02
C LEU A 53 -12.76 6.70 1.23
N LYS A 54 -13.90 7.40 1.27
CA LYS A 54 -14.25 8.31 2.39
C LYS A 54 -14.15 7.65 3.76
N ARG A 55 -14.51 6.37 3.84
CA ARG A 55 -14.48 5.64 5.10
C ARG A 55 -13.05 5.47 5.61
N ASN A 56 -12.15 4.97 4.76
CA ASN A 56 -10.75 4.82 5.09
C ASN A 56 -10.13 6.17 5.44
N LEU A 57 -10.34 7.21 4.62
CA LEU A 57 -9.84 8.56 4.94
C LEU A 57 -10.28 9.04 6.33
N LEU A 58 -11.52 8.75 6.75
CA LEU A 58 -12.00 9.09 8.08
C LEU A 58 -11.31 8.27 9.18
N GLU A 59 -11.16 6.95 8.97
CA GLU A 59 -10.49 6.03 9.90
C GLU A 59 -9.03 6.47 10.13
N GLU A 60 -8.21 6.62 9.07
CA GLU A 60 -6.81 7.04 9.18
C GLU A 60 -6.68 8.44 9.83
N SER A 61 -7.63 9.34 9.57
CA SER A 61 -7.62 10.68 10.18
C SER A 61 -7.81 10.61 11.71
N TYR A 62 -8.63 9.68 12.19
CA TYR A 62 -8.80 9.47 13.64
C TYR A 62 -7.58 8.78 14.24
N GLU A 63 -6.96 7.84 13.53
CA GLU A 63 -5.74 7.16 13.99
C GLU A 63 -4.57 8.16 14.10
N VAL A 64 -4.41 9.08 13.15
CA VAL A 64 -3.45 10.19 13.27
C VAL A 64 -3.72 11.05 14.51
N ILE A 65 -4.98 11.41 14.78
CA ILE A 65 -5.34 12.21 15.96
C ILE A 65 -5.01 11.43 17.24
N GLU A 66 -5.36 10.14 17.29
CA GLU A 66 -5.06 9.28 18.42
C GLU A 66 -3.55 9.17 18.66
N ALA A 67 -2.74 9.00 17.61
CA ALA A 67 -1.29 8.96 17.70
C ALA A 67 -0.71 10.29 18.26
N ILE A 68 -1.27 11.44 17.86
CA ILE A 68 -0.93 12.75 18.42
C ILE A 68 -1.26 12.81 19.91
N ASP A 69 -2.46 12.38 20.30
CA ASP A 69 -2.93 12.42 21.69
C ASP A 69 -2.11 11.49 22.60
N GLN A 70 -1.65 10.35 22.07
CA GLN A 70 -0.78 9.41 22.76
C GLN A 70 0.68 9.89 22.84
N GLY A 71 1.09 10.81 21.97
CA GLY A 71 2.45 11.37 21.93
C GLY A 71 3.51 10.36 21.46
N ASP A 72 3.11 9.34 20.70
CA ASP A 72 4.04 8.35 20.14
C ASP A 72 4.47 8.76 18.72
N PRO A 73 5.74 9.19 18.53
CA PRO A 73 6.22 9.63 17.22
C PRO A 73 6.36 8.49 16.20
N THR A 74 6.45 7.24 16.66
CA THR A 74 6.55 6.07 15.78
C THR A 74 5.19 5.79 15.16
N VAL A 75 4.16 5.68 16.01
CA VAL A 75 2.77 5.48 15.56
C VAL A 75 2.34 6.66 14.71
N LEU A 76 2.64 7.91 15.12
CA LEU A 76 2.33 9.07 14.32
C LEU A 76 2.93 9.02 12.91
N SER A 77 4.16 8.51 12.77
CA SER A 77 4.78 8.35 11.45
C SER A 77 4.11 7.27 10.60
N GLU A 78 3.57 6.22 11.22
CA GLU A 78 2.85 5.13 10.56
C GLU A 78 1.50 5.64 10.03
N GLU A 79 0.68 6.24 10.90
CA GLU A 79 -0.66 6.72 10.52
C GLU A 79 -0.60 7.89 9.52
N LEU A 80 0.42 8.76 9.60
CA LEU A 80 0.64 9.78 8.58
C LEU A 80 1.03 9.18 7.22
N GLY A 81 1.69 8.02 7.21
CA GLY A 81 1.98 7.26 6.01
C GLY A 81 0.71 6.70 5.38
N ASP A 82 -0.17 6.10 6.18
CA ASP A 82 -1.44 5.54 5.70
C ASP A 82 -2.39 6.64 5.21
N LEU A 83 -2.45 7.78 5.91
CA LEU A 83 -3.17 8.96 5.45
C LEU A 83 -2.62 9.49 4.12
N LEU A 84 -1.30 9.46 3.92
CA LEU A 84 -0.67 9.88 2.67
C LEU A 84 -1.03 8.96 1.51
N VAL A 85 -1.16 7.65 1.75
CA VAL A 85 -1.68 6.69 0.76
C VAL A 85 -3.11 7.06 0.38
N GLN A 86 -3.98 7.37 1.34
CA GLN A 86 -5.36 7.82 1.05
C GLN A 86 -5.36 9.08 0.18
N ILE A 87 -4.50 10.07 0.46
CA ILE A 87 -4.35 11.28 -0.37
C ILE A 87 -3.96 10.91 -1.81
N ALA A 88 -3.02 9.97 -2.02
CA ALA A 88 -2.62 9.55 -3.35
C ALA A 88 -3.71 8.77 -4.11
N PHE A 89 -4.67 8.17 -3.41
CA PHE A 89 -5.83 7.50 -3.98
C PHE A 89 -6.95 8.46 -4.44
N HIS A 90 -6.99 9.69 -3.93
CA HIS A 90 -7.91 10.74 -4.38
C HIS A 90 -7.30 11.52 -5.56
#